data_AF-A0A0B7N562-F1
#
_entry.id   AF-A0A0B7N562-F1
#
_cell.length_a   1.000
_cell.length_b   1.000
_cell.length_c   1.000
_cell.angle_alpha   90.00
_cell.angle_beta   90.00
_cell.angle_gamma   90.00
#
_symmetry.space_group_name_H-M   'P 1'
#
loop_
_entity.id
_entity.type
_entity.pdbx_description
1 polymer ?
#
loop_
_entity_poly.entity_id
_entity_poly.type
_entity_poly.pdbx_seq_one_letter_code
_entity_poly.pdbx_strand_id
1 'polypeptide(L)'
;MRTIVKSGVYSDYVQNRIIQAQYYRDPKNEQGYLEKNRFLPDLNNENNENLTFKKNLKSLDKFIMIRFSEDVMIKPGYTAWFWLNDEEHQLIPLQNQTLYTEDWLGLKYLNEHGLKSLPITSTAIPTTFTTATSNTVSSTSISANPNDGSHNATTSKKEQDTNICPETDFQIPVERFAQLVSTHWQFDHLDSIKSGTYKTISEQFQKHISVSIEQKKDKSDQQQTSNNRQKTFRIISSWEMMDLEILHAQIFGAIQAHTEGSLHLAWDRLADKLGQPAFEAYIRTTALKYCGHEDTLLSSACLKQSATQLSLELDGYIQQNLIQVFNALDNDVLPQLLANTSKDLTDVLAYFNRLFSLGDNQQLELKVTPWTQQTDSLKSKLLPLLDKSTLNDEHSVDFFSEYACLSRA
;
A
#
# COMPACT_ATOMS: atom_id res chain seq x y z
N MET A 1 -34.93 -2.81 8.73
CA MET A 1 -33.44 -2.81 8.69
C MET A 1 -32.86 -2.70 7.28
N ARG A 2 -33.36 -3.42 6.25
CA ARG A 2 -32.84 -3.31 4.87
C ARG A 2 -32.84 -1.90 4.23
N THR A 3 -33.67 -0.96 4.65
CA THR A 3 -33.78 0.38 4.03
C THR A 3 -32.89 1.45 4.67
N ILE A 4 -32.30 1.16 5.84
CA ILE A 4 -31.81 2.18 6.78
C ILE A 4 -30.35 2.56 6.51
N VAL A 5 -29.46 1.60 6.22
CA VAL A 5 -28.10 1.89 5.72
C VAL A 5 -28.16 2.49 4.31
N LYS A 6 -29.15 2.06 3.51
CA LYS A 6 -29.40 2.50 2.13
C LYS A 6 -29.91 3.95 2.02
N SER A 7 -30.61 4.47 3.02
CA SER A 7 -31.10 5.86 3.00
C SER A 7 -30.06 6.87 3.50
N GLY A 8 -29.18 6.47 4.43
CA GLY A 8 -28.19 7.38 5.03
C GLY A 8 -26.90 7.53 4.23
N VAL A 9 -26.52 6.55 3.41
CA VAL A 9 -25.32 6.60 2.56
C VAL A 9 -25.34 7.77 1.58
N TYR A 10 -26.53 8.17 1.14
CA TYR A 10 -26.79 9.27 0.21
C TYR A 10 -27.13 10.59 0.90
N SER A 11 -26.88 10.69 2.20
CA SER A 11 -26.98 11.98 2.90
C SER A 11 -25.78 12.87 2.59
N ASP A 12 -25.99 14.19 2.62
CA ASP A 12 -24.94 15.16 2.32
C ASP A 12 -23.71 15.00 3.24
N TYR A 13 -23.93 14.71 4.53
CA TYR A 13 -22.82 14.54 5.46
C TYR A 13 -21.95 13.33 5.12
N VAL A 14 -22.56 12.17 4.84
CA VAL A 14 -21.81 10.95 4.49
C VAL A 14 -21.08 11.12 3.17
N GLN A 15 -21.75 11.65 2.15
CA GLN A 15 -21.15 11.90 0.83
C GLN A 15 -19.96 12.88 0.88
N ASN A 16 -19.91 13.78 1.88
CA ASN A 16 -18.79 14.73 2.07
C ASN A 16 -17.62 14.18 2.89
N ARG A 17 -17.80 13.10 3.66
CA ARG A 17 -16.82 12.68 4.69
C ARG A 17 -16.36 11.23 4.56
N ILE A 18 -17.11 10.40 3.85
CA ILE A 18 -16.85 8.97 3.71
C ILE A 18 -16.59 8.65 2.24
N ILE A 19 -15.34 8.30 1.91
CA ILE A 19 -14.90 8.02 0.53
C ILE A 19 -15.69 6.84 -0.05
N GLN A 20 -15.92 5.80 0.76
CA GLN A 20 -16.64 4.59 0.36
C GLN A 20 -18.06 4.88 -0.12
N ALA A 21 -18.71 5.91 0.44
CA ALA A 21 -20.05 6.28 0.06
C ALA A 21 -20.11 6.91 -1.34
N GLN A 22 -19.01 7.49 -1.82
CA GLN A 22 -18.93 8.15 -3.12
C GLN A 22 -18.88 7.15 -4.29
N TYR A 23 -18.59 5.87 -4.04
CA TYR A 23 -18.70 4.81 -5.04
C TYR A 23 -19.68 3.70 -4.64
N TYR A 24 -20.48 3.95 -3.60
CA TYR A 24 -21.58 3.06 -3.25
C TYR A 24 -22.71 3.24 -4.26
N ARG A 25 -23.16 2.12 -4.85
CA ARG A 25 -24.33 2.03 -5.71
C ARG A 25 -25.29 1.02 -5.12
N ASP A 26 -26.53 1.45 -4.91
CA ASP A 26 -27.59 0.62 -4.39
C ASP A 26 -28.55 0.24 -5.52
N PRO A 27 -28.55 -1.02 -5.99
CA PRO A 27 -29.43 -1.43 -7.07
C PRO A 27 -30.92 -1.22 -6.76
N LYS A 28 -31.30 -1.20 -5.47
CA LYS A 28 -32.70 -1.02 -5.03
C LYS A 28 -33.09 0.44 -4.84
N ASN A 29 -32.13 1.36 -4.96
CA ASN A 29 -32.36 2.80 -4.82
C ASN A 29 -31.51 3.55 -5.85
N GLU A 30 -31.71 3.20 -7.12
CA GLU A 30 -31.03 3.82 -8.24
C GLU A 30 -31.29 5.33 -8.29
N GLN A 31 -32.50 5.78 -7.94
CA GLN A 31 -32.81 7.20 -7.87
C GLN A 31 -31.95 7.93 -6.83
N GLY A 32 -31.83 7.39 -5.61
CA GLY A 32 -30.97 7.98 -4.57
C GLY A 32 -29.49 7.99 -4.98
N TYR A 33 -29.04 6.93 -5.66
CA TYR A 33 -27.72 6.87 -6.26
C TYR A 33 -27.49 8.01 -7.25
N LEU A 34 -28.34 8.16 -8.26
CA LEU A 34 -28.20 9.19 -9.30
C LEU A 34 -28.29 10.61 -8.72
N GLU A 35 -29.23 10.88 -7.80
CA GLU A 35 -29.47 12.24 -7.30
C GLU A 35 -28.47 12.72 -6.25
N LYS A 36 -27.89 11.81 -5.46
CA LYS A 36 -27.13 12.18 -4.25
C LYS A 36 -25.70 11.71 -4.24
N ASN A 37 -25.35 10.65 -4.98
CA ASN A 37 -23.96 10.24 -5.07
C ASN A 37 -23.17 11.31 -5.85
N ARG A 38 -22.11 11.82 -5.23
CA ARG A 38 -21.39 12.99 -5.72
C ARG A 38 -20.25 12.70 -6.68
N PHE A 39 -19.96 11.42 -6.95
CA PHE A 39 -18.78 11.02 -7.69
C PHE A 39 -19.12 10.01 -8.78
N LEU A 40 -19.60 8.82 -8.42
CA LEU A 40 -19.69 7.72 -9.37
C LEU A 40 -20.69 7.98 -10.52
N PRO A 41 -21.90 8.52 -10.31
CA PRO A 41 -22.81 8.85 -11.41
C PRO A 41 -22.26 9.90 -12.38
N ASP A 42 -21.53 10.90 -11.87
CA ASP A 42 -20.92 11.95 -12.69
C ASP A 42 -19.76 11.39 -13.52
N LEU A 43 -18.88 10.60 -12.88
CA LEU A 43 -17.76 9.95 -13.56
C LEU A 43 -18.23 8.95 -14.63
N ASN A 44 -19.36 8.27 -14.39
CA ASN A 44 -19.93 7.30 -15.32
C ASN A 44 -20.84 7.91 -16.39
N ASN A 45 -20.97 9.25 -16.44
CA ASN A 45 -21.88 9.95 -17.35
C ASN A 45 -23.36 9.50 -17.22
N GLU A 46 -23.80 9.11 -16.02
CA GLU A 46 -25.16 8.60 -15.79
C GLU A 46 -26.19 9.72 -15.55
N ASN A 47 -25.74 10.91 -15.13
CA ASN A 47 -26.60 12.09 -14.95
C ASN A 47 -26.49 13.07 -16.13
N ASN A 48 -25.29 13.61 -16.35
CA ASN A 48 -25.01 14.58 -17.41
C ASN A 48 -23.81 14.10 -18.20
N GLU A 49 -23.97 13.90 -19.51
CA GLU A 49 -22.88 13.40 -20.34
C GLU A 49 -21.74 14.44 -20.43
N ASN A 50 -20.58 14.09 -19.87
CA ASN A 50 -19.35 14.86 -20.01
C ASN A 50 -18.52 14.29 -21.18
N LEU A 51 -18.61 14.95 -22.34
CA LEU A 51 -17.88 14.55 -23.54
C LEU A 51 -16.35 14.59 -23.36
N THR A 52 -15.84 15.38 -22.43
CA THR A 52 -14.40 15.44 -22.12
C THR A 52 -13.94 14.14 -21.48
N PHE A 53 -14.73 13.57 -20.56
CA PHE A 53 -14.40 12.29 -19.91
C PHE A 53 -14.36 11.16 -20.93
N LYS A 54 -15.39 11.08 -21.78
CA LYS A 54 -15.44 10.12 -22.91
C LYS A 54 -14.22 10.25 -23.81
N LYS A 55 -13.86 11.48 -24.23
CA LYS A 55 -12.69 11.73 -25.08
C LYS A 55 -11.39 11.27 -24.42
N ASN A 56 -11.21 11.59 -23.13
CA ASN A 56 -9.99 11.26 -22.40
C ASN A 56 -9.85 9.75 -22.20
N LEU A 57 -10.91 9.06 -21.75
CA LEU A 57 -10.86 7.61 -21.56
C LEU A 57 -10.65 6.88 -22.89
N LYS A 58 -11.33 7.33 -23.95
CA LYS A 58 -11.17 6.78 -25.31
C LYS A 58 -9.74 6.95 -25.88
N SER A 59 -8.95 7.89 -25.37
CA SER A 59 -7.58 8.13 -25.84
C SER A 59 -6.56 7.09 -25.35
N LEU A 60 -6.95 6.19 -24.44
CA LEU A 60 -6.09 5.12 -23.96
C LEU A 60 -5.77 4.10 -25.05
N ASP A 61 -4.49 3.77 -25.22
CA ASP A 61 -4.04 2.69 -26.11
C ASP A 61 -4.48 1.30 -25.62
N LYS A 62 -4.51 1.13 -24.30
CA LYS A 62 -4.92 -0.09 -23.60
C LYS A 62 -5.69 0.25 -22.34
N PHE A 63 -6.77 -0.48 -22.11
CA PHE A 63 -7.51 -0.42 -20.85
C PHE A 63 -7.66 -1.83 -20.26
N ILE A 64 -6.78 -2.18 -19.32
CA ILE A 64 -6.70 -3.53 -18.76
C ILE A 64 -7.45 -3.55 -17.43
N MET A 65 -8.45 -4.41 -17.33
CA MET A 65 -9.26 -4.60 -16.13
C MET A 65 -8.97 -5.98 -15.53
N ILE A 66 -8.49 -5.98 -14.29
CA ILE A 66 -8.07 -7.20 -13.60
C ILE A 66 -9.09 -7.52 -12.51
N ARG A 67 -9.51 -8.79 -12.43
CA ARG A 67 -10.38 -9.28 -11.37
C ARG A 67 -9.73 -10.47 -10.68
N PHE A 68 -9.67 -10.44 -9.35
CA PHE A 68 -9.27 -11.59 -8.55
C PHE A 68 -10.49 -12.50 -8.31
N SER A 69 -10.37 -13.78 -8.66
CA SER A 69 -11.49 -14.73 -8.59
C SER A 69 -11.94 -15.03 -7.16
N GLU A 70 -11.02 -14.91 -6.20
CA GLU A 70 -11.24 -15.18 -4.77
C GLU A 70 -11.35 -13.90 -3.93
N ASP A 71 -11.61 -12.75 -4.57
CA ASP A 71 -11.75 -11.48 -3.87
C ASP A 71 -12.96 -11.50 -2.91
N VAL A 72 -12.67 -11.32 -1.62
CA VAL A 72 -13.67 -11.24 -0.55
C VAL A 72 -14.03 -9.80 -0.18
N MET A 73 -13.25 -8.81 -0.61
CA MET A 73 -13.42 -7.39 -0.27
C MET A 73 -14.38 -6.68 -1.22
N ILE A 74 -14.24 -6.90 -2.54
CA ILE A 74 -15.07 -6.23 -3.54
C ILE A 74 -16.37 -7.01 -3.74
N LYS A 75 -17.52 -6.35 -3.54
CA LYS A 75 -18.86 -6.96 -3.70
C LYS A 75 -19.77 -6.08 -4.58
N PRO A 76 -20.21 -6.59 -5.75
CA PRO A 76 -19.79 -7.84 -6.39
C PRO A 76 -18.37 -7.74 -6.96
N GLY A 77 -17.55 -8.79 -6.83
CA GLY A 77 -16.18 -8.77 -7.39
C GLY A 77 -16.13 -8.56 -8.91
N TYR A 78 -17.25 -8.77 -9.62
CA TYR A 78 -17.38 -8.50 -11.06
C TYR A 78 -17.41 -7.00 -11.40
N THR A 79 -17.60 -6.11 -10.43
CA THR A 79 -17.51 -4.65 -10.65
C THR A 79 -16.12 -4.23 -11.14
N ALA A 80 -15.07 -5.02 -10.87
CA ALA A 80 -13.74 -4.84 -11.45
C ALA A 80 -13.71 -4.93 -13.00
N TRP A 81 -14.74 -5.51 -13.62
CA TRP A 81 -14.95 -5.54 -15.07
C TRP A 81 -16.14 -4.66 -15.52
N PHE A 82 -16.50 -3.65 -14.72
CA PHE A 82 -17.68 -2.80 -14.91
C PHE A 82 -19.03 -3.54 -14.87
N TRP A 83 -19.11 -4.74 -14.29
CA TRP A 83 -20.42 -5.38 -14.13
C TRP A 83 -21.21 -4.73 -12.99
N LEU A 84 -22.52 -4.77 -13.12
CA LEU A 84 -23.46 -4.22 -12.14
C LEU A 84 -24.36 -5.33 -11.60
N ASN A 85 -25.10 -5.01 -10.54
CA ASN A 85 -26.22 -5.81 -10.06
C ASN A 85 -27.53 -5.10 -10.41
N ASP A 86 -28.55 -5.85 -10.80
CA ASP A 86 -29.93 -5.35 -10.84
C ASP A 86 -30.59 -5.35 -9.44
N GLU A 87 -31.85 -4.93 -9.39
CA GLU A 87 -32.66 -4.88 -8.16
C GLU A 87 -32.73 -6.26 -7.46
N GLU A 88 -32.78 -7.34 -8.23
CA GLU A 88 -32.76 -8.75 -7.82
C GLU A 88 -31.36 -9.31 -7.53
N HIS A 89 -30.33 -8.46 -7.59
CA HIS A 89 -28.92 -8.78 -7.37
C HIS A 89 -28.35 -9.79 -8.38
N GLN A 90 -28.95 -9.87 -9.57
CA GLN A 90 -28.39 -10.59 -10.70
C GLN A 90 -27.33 -9.73 -11.37
N LEU A 91 -26.25 -10.38 -11.80
CA LEU A 91 -25.14 -9.72 -12.45
C LEU A 91 -25.51 -9.31 -13.88
N ILE A 92 -25.35 -8.03 -14.19
CA ILE A 92 -25.47 -7.47 -15.54
C ILE A 92 -24.06 -7.24 -16.10
N PRO A 93 -23.64 -8.01 -17.12
CA PRO A 93 -22.37 -7.80 -17.81
C PRO A 93 -22.28 -6.41 -18.45
N LEU A 94 -21.07 -5.84 -18.52
CA LEU A 94 -20.82 -4.53 -19.13
C LEU A 94 -21.50 -4.37 -20.49
N GLN A 95 -21.42 -5.39 -21.36
CA GLN A 95 -21.95 -5.35 -22.73
C GLN A 95 -23.48 -5.19 -22.80
N ASN A 96 -24.18 -5.53 -21.72
CA ASN A 96 -25.64 -5.47 -21.63
C ASN A 96 -26.14 -4.18 -20.96
N GLN A 97 -25.24 -3.29 -20.53
CA GLN A 97 -25.59 -2.05 -19.85
C GLN A 97 -25.74 -0.89 -20.85
N THR A 98 -26.64 0.04 -20.55
CA THR A 98 -26.88 1.25 -21.36
C THR A 98 -25.61 2.06 -21.57
N LEU A 99 -24.79 2.20 -20.51
CA LEU A 99 -23.49 2.86 -20.53
C LEU A 99 -22.57 2.34 -21.64
N TYR A 100 -22.62 1.04 -21.93
CA TYR A 100 -21.84 0.43 -23.00
C TYR A 100 -22.54 0.51 -24.35
N THR A 101 -23.84 0.22 -24.43
CA THR A 101 -24.56 0.19 -25.71
C THR A 101 -24.64 1.56 -26.37
N GLU A 102 -24.79 2.61 -25.57
CA GLU A 102 -24.79 4.02 -26.00
C GLU A 102 -23.39 4.66 -25.94
N ASP A 103 -22.40 3.91 -25.46
CA ASP A 103 -20.98 4.29 -25.41
C ASP A 103 -20.73 5.58 -24.61
N TRP A 104 -21.38 5.77 -23.46
CA TRP A 104 -21.29 7.02 -22.67
C TRP A 104 -19.86 7.39 -22.27
N LEU A 105 -18.99 6.39 -22.07
CA LEU A 105 -17.59 6.57 -21.67
C LEU A 105 -16.56 6.26 -22.77
N GLY A 106 -16.97 5.72 -23.93
CA GLY A 106 -16.04 5.22 -24.94
C GLY A 106 -15.60 3.76 -24.74
N LEU A 107 -16.23 3.02 -23.82
CA LEU A 107 -15.88 1.62 -23.51
C LEU A 107 -16.17 0.67 -24.67
N LYS A 108 -17.21 0.95 -25.48
CA LYS A 108 -17.49 0.14 -26.67
C LYS A 108 -16.39 0.28 -27.70
N TYR A 109 -15.95 1.51 -27.93
CA TYR A 109 -14.78 1.77 -28.78
C TYR A 109 -13.52 1.08 -28.23
N LEU A 110 -13.24 1.21 -26.93
CA LEU A 110 -12.06 0.59 -26.33
C LEU A 110 -12.12 -0.94 -26.41
N ASN A 111 -13.30 -1.57 -26.31
CA ASN A 111 -13.45 -3.01 -26.48
C ASN A 111 -12.98 -3.51 -27.87
N GLU A 112 -13.09 -2.68 -28.90
CA GLU A 112 -12.60 -2.98 -30.25
C GLU A 112 -11.10 -2.66 -30.44
N HIS A 113 -10.53 -1.75 -29.64
CA HIS A 113 -9.21 -1.16 -29.90
C HIS A 113 -8.12 -1.46 -28.84
N GLY A 114 -8.48 -1.87 -27.61
CA GLY A 114 -7.48 -2.01 -26.56
C GLY A 114 -7.94 -2.44 -25.15
N LEU A 115 -9.24 -2.66 -24.92
CA LEU A 115 -9.75 -3.10 -23.62
C LEU A 115 -9.57 -4.61 -23.45
N LYS A 116 -9.07 -5.03 -22.28
CA LYS A 116 -8.86 -6.43 -21.92
C LYS A 116 -9.34 -6.69 -20.50
N SER A 117 -10.22 -7.67 -20.33
CA SER A 117 -10.67 -8.17 -19.01
C SER A 117 -9.92 -9.45 -18.67
N LEU A 118 -9.12 -9.44 -17.60
CA LEU A 118 -8.25 -10.54 -17.21
C LEU A 118 -8.61 -11.07 -15.82
N PRO A 119 -8.90 -12.38 -15.69
CA PRO A 119 -9.10 -13.00 -14.37
C PRO A 119 -7.76 -13.44 -13.80
N ILE A 120 -7.55 -13.17 -12.51
CA ILE A 120 -6.49 -13.78 -11.71
C ILE A 120 -7.16 -14.79 -10.78
N THR A 121 -6.97 -16.07 -11.06
CA THR A 121 -7.27 -17.14 -10.10
C THR A 121 -6.07 -17.34 -9.20
N SER A 122 -6.30 -17.64 -7.91
CA SER A 122 -5.26 -18.16 -7.02
C SER A 122 -4.88 -19.57 -7.48
N THR A 123 -4.23 -19.67 -8.63
CA THR A 123 -3.35 -20.80 -8.90
C THR A 123 -2.08 -20.46 -8.16
N ALA A 124 -1.74 -21.28 -7.16
CA ALA A 124 -0.45 -21.29 -6.49
C ALA A 124 0.63 -20.74 -7.43
N ILE A 125 1.28 -19.65 -7.02
CA ILE A 125 2.45 -19.11 -7.71
C ILE A 125 3.36 -20.30 -7.98
N PRO A 126 3.58 -20.74 -9.24
CA PRO A 126 4.71 -21.58 -9.51
C PRO A 126 5.91 -20.68 -9.27
N THR A 127 6.62 -20.91 -8.18
CA THR A 127 7.99 -20.45 -8.00
C THR A 127 8.86 -21.10 -9.07
N THR A 128 8.75 -20.58 -10.29
CA THR A 128 9.66 -20.80 -11.40
C THR A 128 9.67 -19.50 -12.20
N PHE A 129 10.55 -18.58 -11.83
CA PHE A 129 11.14 -17.67 -12.79
C PHE A 129 11.99 -18.52 -13.73
N THR A 130 11.36 -19.10 -14.74
CA THR A 130 12.08 -19.67 -15.87
C THR A 130 12.42 -18.51 -16.79
N THR A 131 13.71 -18.20 -16.87
CA THR A 131 14.32 -17.30 -17.84
C THR A 131 13.87 -17.73 -19.25
N ALA A 132 12.90 -17.02 -19.81
CA ALA A 132 12.55 -17.18 -21.21
C ALA A 132 13.60 -16.42 -22.03
N THR A 133 14.63 -17.14 -22.47
CA THR A 133 15.45 -16.76 -23.62
C THR A 133 14.54 -16.52 -24.82
N SER A 134 14.44 -15.28 -25.25
CA SER A 134 13.80 -14.90 -26.51
C SER A 134 14.77 -14.02 -27.30
N ASN A 135 15.76 -14.67 -27.90
CA ASN A 135 16.35 -14.16 -29.13
C ASN A 135 15.31 -14.34 -30.24
N THR A 136 14.84 -13.25 -30.83
CA THR A 136 14.36 -13.22 -32.23
C THR A 136 14.33 -11.75 -32.69
N VAL A 137 15.50 -11.24 -33.06
CA VAL A 137 15.58 -10.13 -34.01
C VAL A 137 15.37 -10.72 -35.39
N SER A 138 14.31 -10.27 -36.05
CA SER A 138 13.97 -10.61 -37.43
C SER A 138 15.09 -10.17 -38.39
N SER A 139 15.71 -11.14 -39.05
CA SER A 139 16.54 -10.91 -40.23
C SER A 139 15.67 -11.01 -41.49
N THR A 140 15.42 -9.86 -42.11
CA THR A 140 14.92 -9.78 -43.49
C THR A 140 16.05 -10.18 -44.42
N SER A 141 15.79 -11.21 -45.22
CA SER A 141 16.65 -11.72 -46.28
C SER A 141 16.61 -10.81 -47.51
N ILE A 142 17.78 -10.37 -47.99
CA ILE A 142 17.99 -10.01 -49.38
C ILE A 142 19.23 -10.75 -49.91
N SER A 143 19.03 -11.30 -51.09
CA SER A 143 19.81 -12.27 -51.84
C SER A 143 21.09 -11.71 -52.50
N ALA A 144 22.14 -12.54 -52.46
CA ALA A 144 23.20 -12.81 -53.45
C ALA A 144 23.81 -11.71 -54.34
N ASN A 145 25.14 -11.55 -54.29
CA ASN A 145 26.05 -11.93 -55.40
C ASN A 145 27.54 -11.99 -54.94
N PRO A 146 28.41 -12.83 -55.53
CA PRO A 146 29.83 -12.93 -55.21
C PRO A 146 30.74 -12.17 -56.19
N ASN A 147 31.99 -11.95 -55.77
CA ASN A 147 33.15 -11.35 -56.47
C ASN A 147 33.29 -9.81 -56.39
N ASP A 148 34.26 -9.32 -55.62
CA ASP A 148 35.57 -8.90 -56.17
C ASP A 148 36.57 -8.65 -55.02
N GLY A 149 37.86 -8.79 -55.31
CA GLY A 149 38.94 -8.89 -54.32
C GLY A 149 39.54 -7.58 -53.80
N SER A 150 40.61 -7.78 -53.01
CA SER A 150 41.69 -6.84 -52.67
C SER A 150 41.52 -5.89 -51.46
N HIS A 151 42.29 -6.24 -50.42
CA HIS A 151 43.07 -5.36 -49.52
C HIS A 151 42.41 -4.15 -48.86
N ASN A 152 42.22 -4.21 -47.53
CA ASN A 152 43.08 -3.47 -46.60
C ASN A 152 42.84 -3.83 -45.13
N ALA A 153 43.94 -3.79 -44.38
CA ALA A 153 44.10 -4.26 -43.02
C ALA A 153 43.69 -3.23 -41.95
N THR A 154 43.42 -3.76 -40.74
CA THR A 154 43.57 -3.12 -39.42
C THR A 154 42.61 -1.95 -39.12
N THR A 155 41.62 -2.07 -38.25
CA THR A 155 41.78 -2.18 -36.79
C THR A 155 40.42 -2.49 -36.16
N SER A 156 40.26 -3.67 -35.58
CA SER A 156 39.09 -3.98 -34.74
C SER A 156 39.33 -3.36 -33.36
N LYS A 157 38.60 -2.29 -33.04
CA LYS A 157 38.42 -1.86 -31.65
C LYS A 157 37.62 -2.94 -30.94
N LYS A 158 38.31 -3.75 -30.13
CA LYS A 158 37.65 -4.54 -29.08
C LYS A 158 37.06 -3.57 -28.06
N GLU A 159 35.74 -3.49 -27.99
CA GLU A 159 35.07 -3.09 -26.75
C GLU A 159 35.54 -4.04 -25.65
N GLN A 160 36.28 -3.50 -24.68
CA GLN A 160 36.62 -4.22 -23.47
C GLN A 160 35.36 -4.32 -22.61
N ASP A 161 35.01 -5.55 -22.27
CA ASP A 161 34.01 -5.91 -21.28
C ASP A 161 34.42 -5.29 -19.92
N THR A 162 33.76 -4.21 -19.51
CA THR A 162 34.11 -3.41 -18.31
C THR A 162 33.64 -4.05 -17.00
N ASN A 163 33.12 -5.28 -17.03
CA ASN A 163 32.49 -5.95 -15.89
C ASN A 163 33.45 -6.74 -14.98
N ILE A 164 34.77 -6.65 -15.17
CA ILE A 164 35.75 -7.33 -14.31
C ILE A 164 36.37 -6.33 -13.34
N CYS A 165 36.17 -6.56 -12.04
CA CYS A 165 36.80 -5.80 -10.97
C CYS A 165 38.30 -6.10 -10.93
N PRO A 166 39.19 -5.09 -10.82
CA PRO A 166 40.63 -5.31 -10.78
C PRO A 166 40.98 -6.01 -9.47
N GLU A 167 41.85 -7.02 -9.53
CA GLU A 167 42.39 -7.67 -8.33
C GLU A 167 43.42 -6.79 -7.60
N THR A 168 43.94 -5.76 -8.28
CA THR A 168 44.88 -4.78 -7.73
C THR A 168 44.17 -3.57 -7.14
N ASP A 169 44.81 -2.90 -6.17
CA ASP A 169 44.27 -1.68 -5.56
C ASP A 169 43.96 -0.59 -6.61
N PHE A 170 42.84 0.11 -6.43
CA PHE A 170 42.41 1.20 -7.29
C PHE A 170 41.71 2.29 -6.47
N GLN A 171 41.74 3.52 -6.99
CA GLN A 171 41.14 4.68 -6.35
C GLN A 171 39.65 4.81 -6.69
N ILE A 172 38.86 5.17 -5.68
CA ILE A 172 37.40 5.28 -5.78
C ILE A 172 36.96 6.67 -5.30
N PRO A 173 36.15 7.40 -6.08
CA PRO A 173 35.51 8.62 -5.61
C PRO A 173 34.57 8.34 -4.43
N VAL A 174 34.84 8.95 -3.27
CA VAL A 174 34.06 8.69 -2.05
C VAL A 174 32.57 9.01 -2.20
N GLU A 175 32.23 10.06 -2.95
CA GLU A 175 30.83 10.48 -3.15
C GLU A 175 30.02 9.39 -3.86
N ARG A 176 30.60 8.78 -4.90
CA ARG A 176 29.94 7.72 -5.66
C ARG A 176 29.77 6.45 -4.83
N PHE A 177 30.78 6.11 -4.04
CA PHE A 177 30.70 4.98 -3.12
C PHE A 177 29.60 5.20 -2.06
N ALA A 178 29.56 6.38 -1.44
CA ALA A 178 28.54 6.73 -0.45
C ALA A 178 27.13 6.69 -1.05
N GLN A 179 26.95 7.23 -2.25
CA GLN A 179 25.67 7.23 -2.95
C GLN A 179 25.16 5.81 -3.23
N LEU A 180 26.01 4.92 -3.75
CA LEU A 180 25.61 3.55 -4.08
C LEU A 180 25.26 2.73 -2.83
N VAL A 181 26.09 2.82 -1.79
CA VAL A 181 25.83 2.13 -0.51
C VAL A 181 24.55 2.66 0.15
N SER A 182 24.35 3.98 0.17
CA SER A 182 23.12 4.59 0.71
C SER A 182 21.88 4.17 -0.08
N THR A 183 21.98 4.11 -1.41
CA THR A 183 20.88 3.73 -2.30
C THR A 183 20.44 2.28 -2.06
N HIS A 184 21.40 1.35 -2.00
CA HIS A 184 21.13 -0.04 -1.65
C HIS A 184 20.41 -0.15 -0.31
N TRP A 185 20.95 0.53 0.72
CA TRP A 185 20.36 0.46 2.04
C TRP A 185 18.94 1.03 2.09
N GLN A 186 18.70 2.12 1.37
CA GLN A 186 17.37 2.71 1.30
C GLN A 186 16.33 1.74 0.70
N PHE A 187 16.64 1.13 -0.44
CA PHE A 187 15.66 0.32 -1.17
C PHE A 187 15.54 -1.11 -0.67
N ASP A 188 16.65 -1.75 -0.33
CA ASP A 188 16.64 -3.17 0.05
C ASP A 188 16.32 -3.36 1.54
N HIS A 189 16.65 -2.37 2.38
CA HIS A 189 16.52 -2.49 3.83
C HIS A 189 15.52 -1.51 4.45
N LEU A 190 15.72 -0.20 4.26
CA LEU A 190 14.92 0.83 4.93
C LEU A 190 13.43 0.76 4.53
N ASP A 191 13.14 0.55 3.25
CA ASP A 191 11.76 0.44 2.77
C ASP A 191 11.03 -0.79 3.35
N SER A 192 11.75 -1.90 3.50
CA SER A 192 11.24 -3.11 4.15
C SER A 192 10.93 -2.87 5.63
N ILE A 193 11.84 -2.19 6.34
CA ILE A 193 11.65 -1.79 7.75
C ILE A 193 10.46 -0.84 7.89
N LYS A 194 10.35 0.18 7.01
CA LYS A 194 9.27 1.17 6.98
C LYS A 194 7.92 0.47 6.81
N SER A 195 7.79 -0.39 5.80
CA SER A 195 6.59 -1.16 5.52
C SER A 195 6.21 -2.12 6.67
N GLY A 196 7.19 -2.87 7.19
CA GLY A 196 6.98 -3.78 8.32
C GLY A 196 6.56 -3.03 9.60
N THR A 197 7.08 -1.83 9.81
CA THR A 197 6.70 -0.96 10.93
C THR A 197 5.26 -0.51 10.81
N TYR A 198 4.83 -0.01 9.63
CA TYR A 198 3.45 0.43 9.41
C TYR A 198 2.43 -0.67 9.60
N LYS A 199 2.72 -1.85 9.05
CA LYS A 199 1.87 -3.03 9.23
C LYS A 199 1.73 -3.38 10.71
N THR A 200 2.85 -3.47 11.43
CA THR A 200 2.87 -3.81 12.87
C THR A 200 2.10 -2.80 13.72
N ILE A 201 2.29 -1.51 13.43
CA ILE A 201 1.58 -0.42 14.12
C ILE A 201 0.08 -0.51 13.82
N SER A 202 -0.32 -0.64 12.56
CA SER A 202 -1.73 -0.77 12.16
C SER A 202 -2.42 -1.93 12.90
N GLU A 203 -1.77 -3.10 12.96
CA GLU A 203 -2.28 -4.26 13.69
C GLU A 203 -2.41 -4.02 15.20
N GLN A 204 -1.49 -3.27 15.84
CA GLN A 204 -1.66 -2.90 17.25
C GLN A 204 -2.76 -1.86 17.42
N PHE A 205 -2.79 -0.85 16.56
CA PHE A 205 -3.75 0.25 16.62
C PHE A 205 -5.20 -0.24 16.53
N GLN A 206 -5.45 -1.25 15.70
CA GLN A 206 -6.77 -1.91 15.62
C GLN A 206 -7.18 -2.60 16.93
N LYS A 207 -6.23 -3.10 17.74
CA LYS A 207 -6.53 -3.69 19.05
C LYS A 207 -6.91 -2.64 20.10
N HIS A 208 -6.53 -1.38 19.89
CA HIS A 208 -6.88 -0.28 20.78
C HIS A 208 -8.29 0.25 20.56
N ILE A 209 -8.94 -0.13 19.46
CA ILE A 209 -10.24 0.39 19.03
C ILE A 209 -11.22 -0.76 18.94
N SER A 210 -12.31 -0.69 19.69
CA SER A 210 -13.40 -1.65 19.62
C SER A 210 -14.73 -0.91 19.46
N VAL A 211 -15.50 -1.28 18.44
CA VAL A 211 -16.86 -0.77 18.22
C VAL A 211 -17.84 -1.88 18.57
N SER A 212 -18.75 -1.61 19.50
CA SER A 212 -19.75 -2.58 19.98
C SER A 212 -21.14 -1.97 20.02
N ILE A 213 -22.18 -2.80 20.03
CA ILE A 213 -23.57 -2.35 20.24
C ILE A 213 -23.90 -2.53 21.71
N GLU A 214 -24.28 -1.46 22.39
CA GLU A 214 -24.81 -1.50 23.76
C GLU A 214 -26.29 -1.16 23.83
N GLN A 215 -27.00 -1.75 24.80
CA GLN A 215 -28.36 -1.37 25.13
C GLN A 215 -28.34 -0.12 26.02
N LYS A 216 -29.15 0.88 25.67
CA LYS A 216 -29.34 2.11 26.45
C LYS A 216 -29.88 1.72 27.83
N LYS A 217 -29.05 1.87 28.87
CA LYS A 217 -29.51 1.72 30.26
C LYS A 217 -30.41 2.91 30.59
N ASP A 218 -31.72 2.69 30.61
CA ASP A 218 -32.64 3.67 31.16
C ASP A 218 -32.31 3.88 32.64
N LYS A 219 -32.07 5.14 33.04
CA LYS A 219 -31.80 5.55 34.42
C LYS A 219 -33.08 5.60 35.27
N SER A 220 -33.96 4.63 35.10
CA SER A 220 -35.18 4.45 35.88
C SER A 220 -35.46 2.97 35.99
N ASP A 221 -34.90 2.35 37.04
CA ASP A 221 -35.55 1.32 37.85
C ASP A 221 -34.51 0.66 38.77
N GLN A 222 -34.14 1.38 39.83
CA GLN A 222 -33.78 0.72 41.09
C GLN A 222 -35.09 0.46 41.85
N GLN A 223 -35.70 -0.71 41.65
CA GLN A 223 -36.37 -1.50 42.71
C GLN A 223 -37.03 -2.76 42.12
N GLN A 224 -36.60 -3.92 42.67
CA GLN A 224 -37.39 -5.15 42.93
C GLN A 224 -38.42 -5.60 41.87
N THR A 225 -38.31 -6.77 41.25
CA THR A 225 -38.63 -8.07 41.86
C THR A 225 -38.51 -9.20 40.83
N SER A 226 -38.28 -10.42 41.34
CA SER A 226 -38.28 -11.71 40.66
C SER A 226 -39.57 -12.05 39.90
N ASN A 227 -39.50 -12.53 38.65
CA ASN A 227 -40.03 -13.83 38.18
C ASN A 227 -40.18 -13.95 36.65
N ASN A 228 -39.60 -15.02 36.10
CA ASN A 228 -40.14 -15.92 35.06
C ASN A 228 -41.04 -15.34 33.94
N ARG A 229 -40.53 -15.27 32.70
CA ARG A 229 -40.83 -16.21 31.58
C ARG A 229 -40.44 -15.65 30.21
N GLN A 230 -40.07 -16.58 29.33
CA GLN A 230 -39.95 -16.47 27.88
C GLN A 230 -38.74 -15.69 27.35
N LYS A 231 -37.58 -16.38 27.37
CA LYS A 231 -36.57 -16.24 26.31
C LYS A 231 -37.23 -16.60 24.97
N THR A 232 -37.82 -15.61 24.30
CA THR A 232 -37.95 -15.65 22.84
C THR A 232 -36.54 -15.49 22.30
N PHE A 233 -35.94 -16.62 21.93
CA PHE A 233 -34.72 -16.65 21.13
C PHE A 233 -35.09 -16.01 19.79
N ARG A 234 -34.95 -14.68 19.66
CA ARG A 234 -34.93 -14.05 18.35
C ARG A 234 -33.70 -14.61 17.66
N ILE A 235 -33.95 -15.47 16.67
CA ILE A 235 -32.97 -15.89 15.69
C ILE A 235 -32.49 -14.58 15.05
N ILE A 236 -31.32 -14.09 15.48
CA ILE A 236 -30.61 -12.99 14.82
C ILE A 236 -30.40 -13.49 13.39
N SER A 237 -31.03 -12.83 12.43
CA SER A 237 -30.92 -13.26 11.04
C SER A 237 -29.47 -13.10 10.60
N SER A 238 -28.93 -14.02 9.79
CA SER A 238 -27.53 -13.96 9.32
C SER A 238 -27.20 -12.71 8.48
N TRP A 239 -28.18 -11.83 8.26
CA TRP A 239 -28.11 -10.61 7.47
C TRP A 239 -27.92 -9.36 8.35
N GLU A 240 -28.36 -9.37 9.61
CA GLU A 240 -28.10 -8.30 10.59
C GLU A 240 -26.64 -8.29 11.06
N MET A 241 -25.96 -9.46 11.04
CA MET A 241 -24.51 -9.55 11.22
C MET A 241 -23.75 -8.96 10.03
N MET A 242 -24.26 -9.10 8.81
CA MET A 242 -23.56 -8.71 7.56
C MET A 242 -23.43 -7.18 7.40
N ASP A 243 -24.45 -6.39 7.76
CA ASP A 243 -24.39 -4.92 7.67
C ASP A 243 -23.46 -4.31 8.73
N LEU A 244 -23.38 -4.95 9.91
CA LEU A 244 -22.43 -4.58 10.97
C LEU A 244 -21.00 -4.98 10.62
N GLU A 245 -20.80 -6.14 9.99
CA GLU A 245 -19.50 -6.57 9.48
C GLU A 245 -18.99 -5.64 8.38
N ILE A 246 -19.85 -5.16 7.48
CA ILE A 246 -19.48 -4.18 6.45
C ILE A 246 -19.13 -2.83 7.10
N LEU A 247 -19.96 -2.33 8.02
CA LEU A 247 -19.67 -1.08 8.73
C LEU A 247 -18.37 -1.18 9.52
N HIS A 248 -18.14 -2.31 10.20
CA HIS A 248 -16.91 -2.61 10.91
C HIS A 248 -15.73 -2.64 9.93
N ALA A 249 -15.82 -3.39 8.82
CA ALA A 249 -14.76 -3.44 7.81
C ALA A 249 -14.44 -2.06 7.21
N GLN A 250 -15.46 -1.22 6.96
CA GLN A 250 -15.30 0.13 6.43
C GLN A 250 -14.63 1.07 7.43
N ILE A 251 -15.05 1.04 8.69
CA ILE A 251 -14.44 1.82 9.78
C ILE A 251 -12.98 1.42 9.94
N PHE A 252 -12.69 0.12 10.01
CA PHE A 252 -11.32 -0.38 10.19
C PHE A 252 -10.44 -0.12 8.98
N GLY A 253 -10.97 -0.23 7.75
CA GLY A 253 -10.26 0.16 6.55
C GLY A 253 -9.93 1.66 6.50
N ALA A 254 -10.86 2.52 6.93
CA ALA A 254 -10.63 3.96 7.02
C ALA A 254 -9.58 4.31 8.08
N ILE A 255 -9.63 3.66 9.25
CA ILE A 255 -8.61 3.82 10.30
C ILE A 255 -7.23 3.41 9.77
N GLN A 256 -7.14 2.27 9.08
CA GLN A 256 -5.88 1.81 8.51
C GLN A 256 -5.31 2.84 7.52
N ALA A 257 -6.12 3.30 6.56
CA ALA A 257 -5.68 4.28 5.57
C ALA A 257 -5.23 5.60 6.22
N HIS A 258 -5.99 6.10 7.20
CA HIS A 258 -5.64 7.31 7.94
C HIS A 258 -4.33 7.15 8.74
N THR A 259 -4.17 5.99 9.38
CA THR A 259 -2.99 5.65 10.17
C THR A 259 -1.76 5.56 9.28
N GLU A 260 -1.82 4.83 8.16
CA GLU A 260 -0.72 4.69 7.21
C GLU A 260 -0.29 6.04 6.61
N GLY A 261 -1.25 6.89 6.22
CA GLY A 261 -0.95 8.23 5.72
C GLY A 261 -0.27 9.12 6.76
N SER A 262 -0.71 9.07 8.01
CA SER A 262 -0.13 9.87 9.11
C SER A 262 1.25 9.35 9.53
N LEU A 263 1.44 8.03 9.53
CA LEU A 263 2.71 7.39 9.85
C LEU A 263 3.79 7.68 8.81
N HIS A 264 3.41 7.84 7.53
CA HIS A 264 4.33 8.26 6.49
C HIS A 264 4.97 9.61 6.80
N LEU A 265 4.15 10.61 7.10
CA LEU A 265 4.61 11.96 7.44
C LEU A 265 5.43 11.99 8.74
N ALA A 266 5.02 11.19 9.73
CA ALA A 266 5.77 11.08 10.98
C ALA A 266 7.15 10.43 10.76
N TRP A 267 7.21 9.37 9.95
CA TRP A 267 8.46 8.70 9.61
C TRP A 267 9.44 9.64 8.93
N ASP A 268 9.01 10.35 7.89
CA ASP A 268 9.88 11.24 7.12
C ASP A 268 10.48 12.34 8.02
N ARG A 269 9.73 12.80 9.03
CA ARG A 269 10.23 13.74 10.03
C ARG A 269 11.19 13.12 11.04
N LEU A 270 10.89 11.92 11.55
CA LEU A 270 11.64 11.28 12.63
C LEU A 270 12.92 10.60 12.13
N ALA A 271 12.90 10.07 10.90
CA ALA A 271 13.96 9.29 10.29
C ALA A 271 14.86 10.13 9.35
N ASP A 272 14.87 11.46 9.49
CA ASP A 272 15.69 12.39 8.68
C ASP A 272 17.16 11.96 8.60
N LYS A 273 17.72 11.47 9.72
CA LYS A 273 19.10 10.96 9.80
C LYS A 273 19.35 9.65 9.03
N LEU A 274 18.29 8.90 8.75
CA LEU A 274 18.33 7.70 7.91
C LEU A 274 17.97 8.03 6.45
N GLY A 275 17.54 9.26 6.17
CA GLY A 275 17.33 9.73 4.82
C GLY A 275 18.64 9.78 4.03
N GLN A 276 18.51 9.66 2.72
CA GLN A 276 19.63 9.58 1.79
C GLN A 276 20.72 10.65 2.02
N PRO A 277 20.42 11.96 2.18
CA PRO A 277 21.48 12.96 2.33
C PRO A 277 22.31 12.80 3.62
N ALA A 278 21.64 12.46 4.73
CA ALA A 278 22.29 12.30 6.02
C ALA A 278 23.11 11.00 6.08
N PHE A 279 22.57 9.92 5.50
CA PHE A 279 23.24 8.64 5.50
C PHE A 279 24.43 8.61 4.53
N GLU A 280 24.32 9.20 3.34
CA GLU A 280 25.45 9.42 2.42
C GLU A 280 26.58 10.21 3.09
N ALA A 281 26.25 11.30 3.80
CA ALA A 281 27.24 12.09 4.54
C ALA A 281 27.93 11.27 5.65
N TYR A 282 27.19 10.41 6.34
CA TYR A 282 27.75 9.51 7.35
C TYR A 282 28.67 8.45 6.75
N ILE A 283 28.26 7.80 5.64
CA ILE A 283 29.08 6.80 4.93
C ILE A 283 30.36 7.45 4.43
N ARG A 284 30.29 8.63 3.81
CA ARG A 284 31.46 9.38 3.33
C ARG A 284 32.46 9.68 4.45
N THR A 285 31.96 10.22 5.57
CA THR A 285 32.80 10.57 6.72
C THR A 285 33.47 9.32 7.31
N THR A 286 32.71 8.24 7.44
CA THR A 286 33.21 6.97 7.98
C THR A 286 34.21 6.30 7.02
N ALA A 287 33.95 6.29 5.72
CA ALA A 287 34.85 5.72 4.72
C ALA A 287 36.18 6.49 4.65
N LEU A 288 36.16 7.83 4.69
CA LEU A 288 37.37 8.66 4.73
C LEU A 288 38.15 8.48 6.03
N LYS A 289 37.47 8.34 7.17
CA LYS A 289 38.09 8.07 8.48
C LYS A 289 38.96 6.82 8.46
N TYR A 290 38.53 5.76 7.77
CA TYR A 290 39.26 4.48 7.73
C TYR A 290 40.18 4.32 6.52
N CYS A 291 39.78 4.86 5.36
CA CYS A 291 40.42 4.57 4.07
C CYS A 291 40.75 5.80 3.22
N GLY A 292 40.68 6.99 3.80
CA GLY A 292 41.07 8.22 3.14
C GLY A 292 42.56 8.25 2.82
N HIS A 293 42.90 8.51 1.57
CA HIS A 293 44.28 8.79 1.13
C HIS A 293 44.46 10.27 0.75
N GLU A 294 43.44 10.85 0.09
CA GLU A 294 43.24 12.29 -0.19
C GLU A 294 41.80 12.67 0.17
N ASP A 295 41.45 13.96 0.29
CA ASP A 295 40.14 14.45 0.79
C ASP A 295 38.89 13.88 0.04
N THR A 296 39.07 13.24 -1.12
CA THR A 296 37.98 12.75 -1.97
C THR A 296 38.14 11.32 -2.49
N LEU A 297 39.25 10.62 -2.19
CA LEU A 297 39.59 9.33 -2.78
C LEU A 297 39.83 8.23 -1.73
N LEU A 298 39.28 7.05 -2.02
CA LEU A 298 39.40 5.84 -1.20
C LEU A 298 40.23 4.76 -1.92
N SER A 299 41.00 3.98 -1.17
CA SER A 299 41.66 2.75 -1.66
C SER A 299 40.71 1.55 -1.59
N SER A 300 40.56 0.82 -2.70
CA SER A 300 39.75 -0.40 -2.75
C SER A 300 40.34 -1.51 -1.87
N ALA A 301 41.66 -1.62 -1.78
CA ALA A 301 42.32 -2.55 -0.89
C ALA A 301 42.05 -2.23 0.58
N CYS A 302 42.03 -0.94 0.95
CA CYS A 302 41.67 -0.53 2.31
C CYS A 302 40.22 -0.84 2.65
N LEU A 303 39.27 -0.55 1.75
CA LEU A 303 37.85 -0.82 1.98
C LEU A 303 37.61 -2.30 2.27
N LYS A 304 38.31 -3.18 1.54
CA LYS A 304 38.26 -4.63 1.78
C LYS A 304 38.84 -5.01 3.15
N GLN A 305 39.95 -4.41 3.55
CA GLN A 305 40.57 -4.69 4.86
C GLN A 305 39.75 -4.15 6.04
N SER A 306 39.06 -3.02 5.84
CA SER A 306 38.27 -2.33 6.87
C SER A 306 36.79 -2.70 6.85
N ALA A 307 36.37 -3.63 5.98
CA ALA A 307 34.98 -4.00 5.74
C ALA A 307 34.20 -4.31 7.03
N THR A 308 34.76 -5.12 7.93
CA THR A 308 34.12 -5.47 9.20
C THR A 308 33.91 -4.23 10.10
N GLN A 309 34.91 -3.35 10.17
CA GLN A 309 34.81 -2.15 10.99
C GLN A 309 33.83 -1.13 10.41
N LEU A 310 33.78 -1.00 9.08
CA LEU A 310 32.81 -0.19 8.37
C LEU A 310 31.38 -0.71 8.59
N SER A 311 31.16 -2.01 8.48
CA SER A 311 29.86 -2.63 8.79
C SER A 311 29.40 -2.27 10.20
N LEU A 312 30.26 -2.52 11.21
CA LEU A 312 29.92 -2.25 12.61
C LEU A 312 29.55 -0.77 12.87
N GLU A 313 30.25 0.18 12.25
CA GLU A 313 29.95 1.62 12.39
C GLU A 313 28.65 2.02 11.67
N LEU A 314 28.34 1.42 10.51
CA LEU A 314 27.08 1.65 9.80
C LEU A 314 25.91 1.02 10.57
N ASP A 315 26.04 -0.23 11.01
CA ASP A 315 25.03 -0.95 11.77
C ASP A 315 24.71 -0.23 13.08
N GLY A 316 25.75 0.24 13.80
CA GLY A 316 25.59 1.04 15.00
C GLY A 316 24.83 2.34 14.76
N TYR A 317 25.14 3.05 13.66
CA TYR A 317 24.42 4.26 13.27
C TYR A 317 22.94 3.98 12.96
N ILE A 318 22.68 2.98 12.13
CA ILE A 318 21.34 2.59 11.71
C ILE A 318 20.50 2.20 12.94
N GLN A 319 21.03 1.31 13.78
CA GLN A 319 20.34 0.79 14.96
C GLN A 319 20.01 1.92 15.95
N GLN A 320 20.96 2.81 16.23
CA GLN A 320 20.74 3.92 17.16
C GLN A 320 19.64 4.87 16.66
N ASN A 321 19.67 5.21 15.36
CA ASN A 321 18.67 6.11 14.80
C ASN A 321 17.29 5.43 14.69
N LEU A 322 17.21 4.16 14.32
CA LEU A 322 15.94 3.41 14.30
C LEU A 322 15.33 3.27 15.71
N ILE A 323 16.15 3.02 16.74
CA ILE A 323 15.67 3.00 18.13
C ILE A 323 15.10 4.36 18.52
N GLN A 324 15.74 5.47 18.14
CA GLN A 324 15.21 6.82 18.39
C GLN A 324 13.88 7.06 17.68
N VAL A 325 13.77 6.67 16.41
CA VAL A 325 12.52 6.75 15.62
C VAL A 325 11.41 5.94 16.30
N PHE A 326 11.66 4.69 16.66
CA PHE A 326 10.66 3.83 17.29
C PHE A 326 10.23 4.35 18.67
N ASN A 327 11.16 4.89 19.47
CA ASN A 327 10.81 5.50 20.74
C ASN A 327 9.94 6.76 20.56
N ALA A 328 10.25 7.60 19.57
CA ALA A 328 9.46 8.81 19.28
C ALA A 328 8.07 8.45 18.73
N LEU A 329 7.98 7.42 17.89
CA LEU A 329 6.69 6.89 17.44
C LEU A 329 5.84 6.43 18.63
N ASP A 330 6.40 5.59 19.50
CA ASP A 330 5.68 4.97 20.63
C ASP A 330 5.24 5.99 21.70
N ASN A 331 6.09 6.98 22.00
CA ASN A 331 5.83 7.94 23.08
C ASN A 331 5.06 9.19 22.63
N ASP A 332 5.29 9.67 21.41
CA ASP A 332 4.78 10.98 20.98
C ASP A 332 3.71 10.85 19.87
N VAL A 333 3.97 10.04 18.85
CA VAL A 333 3.11 10.02 17.64
C VAL A 333 1.88 9.16 17.84
N LEU A 334 2.05 7.92 18.28
CA LEU A 334 0.97 6.93 18.35
C LEU A 334 -0.10 7.27 19.39
N PRO A 335 0.22 7.77 20.59
CA PRO A 335 -0.80 8.22 21.53
C PRO A 335 -1.66 9.36 20.97
N GLN A 336 -1.04 10.34 20.29
CA GLN A 336 -1.76 11.47 19.69
C GLN A 336 -2.60 11.03 18.51
N LEU A 337 -2.07 10.14 17.66
CA LEU A 337 -2.79 9.58 16.53
C LEU A 337 -4.02 8.80 17.01
N LEU A 338 -3.89 7.97 18.05
CA LEU A 338 -5.01 7.23 18.65
C LEU A 338 -6.06 8.18 19.22
N ALA A 339 -5.64 9.25 19.92
CA ALA A 339 -6.56 10.24 20.46
C ALA A 339 -7.37 10.96 19.36
N ASN A 340 -6.70 11.37 18.28
CA ASN A 340 -7.34 12.03 17.14
C ASN A 340 -8.29 11.07 16.42
N THR A 341 -7.85 9.86 16.09
CA THR A 341 -8.68 8.85 15.44
C THR A 341 -9.88 8.47 16.30
N SER A 342 -9.70 8.31 17.61
CA SER A 342 -10.79 8.04 18.55
C SER A 342 -11.87 9.15 18.54
N LYS A 343 -11.42 10.41 18.50
CA LYS A 343 -12.32 11.56 18.40
C LYS A 343 -13.12 11.53 17.10
N ASP A 344 -12.45 11.33 15.96
CA ASP A 344 -13.09 11.27 14.65
C ASP A 344 -14.10 10.11 14.57
N LEU A 345 -13.73 8.94 15.11
CA LEU A 345 -14.63 7.80 15.21
C LEU A 345 -15.83 8.08 16.12
N THR A 346 -15.63 8.79 17.24
CA THR A 346 -16.74 9.17 18.12
C THR A 346 -17.75 10.04 17.38
N ASP A 347 -17.28 11.01 16.60
CA ASP A 347 -18.15 11.88 15.80
C ASP A 347 -18.89 11.09 14.70
N VAL A 348 -18.21 10.14 14.07
CA VAL A 348 -18.83 9.20 13.11
C VAL A 348 -19.91 8.37 13.81
N LEU A 349 -19.60 7.68 14.91
CA LEU A 349 -20.58 6.86 15.62
C LEU A 349 -21.75 7.67 16.17
N ALA A 350 -21.52 8.89 16.68
CA ALA A 350 -22.58 9.79 17.13
C ALA A 350 -23.53 10.18 15.99
N TYR A 351 -22.97 10.45 14.80
CA TYR A 351 -23.74 10.69 13.59
C TYR A 351 -24.58 9.46 13.21
N PHE A 352 -23.98 8.27 13.21
CA PHE A 352 -24.70 7.02 12.95
C PHE A 352 -25.82 6.79 13.98
N ASN A 353 -25.54 6.95 15.27
CA ASN A 353 -26.52 6.79 16.35
C ASN A 353 -27.67 7.81 16.28
N ARG A 354 -27.42 9.02 15.76
CA ARG A 354 -28.45 10.05 15.58
C ARG A 354 -29.37 9.75 14.40
N LEU A 355 -28.84 9.19 13.32
CA LEU A 355 -29.58 8.96 12.09
C LEU A 355 -30.20 7.58 12.01
N PHE A 356 -29.63 6.61 12.73
CA PHE A 356 -30.04 5.21 12.69
C PHE A 356 -30.46 4.76 14.08
N SER A 357 -31.76 4.50 14.26
CA SER A 357 -32.27 3.77 15.42
C SER A 357 -31.97 2.28 15.23
N LEU A 358 -30.95 1.76 15.93
CA LEU A 358 -30.53 0.35 15.86
C LEU A 358 -31.54 -0.62 16.53
N GLY A 359 -32.57 -0.07 17.16
CA GLY A 359 -33.64 -0.75 17.87
C GLY A 359 -34.17 0.16 18.99
N ASP A 360 -35.25 -0.23 19.67
CA ASP A 360 -35.64 0.45 20.92
C ASP A 360 -34.48 0.25 21.91
N ASN A 361 -33.77 1.34 22.23
CA ASN A 361 -32.63 1.39 23.14
C ASN A 361 -31.34 0.66 22.70
N GLN A 362 -30.89 0.74 21.44
CA GLN A 362 -29.53 0.29 21.05
C GLN A 362 -28.69 1.40 20.43
N GLN A 363 -27.39 1.46 20.76
CA GLN A 363 -26.43 2.44 20.22
C GLN A 363 -25.05 1.81 19.97
N LEU A 364 -24.35 2.28 18.94
CA LEU A 364 -22.93 2.00 18.72
C LEU A 364 -22.10 2.74 19.75
N GLU A 365 -21.21 2.02 20.43
CA GLU A 365 -20.30 2.57 21.41
C GLU A 365 -18.86 2.24 21.03
N LEU A 366 -18.03 3.28 21.05
CA LEU A 366 -16.59 3.19 20.86
C LEU A 366 -15.94 2.93 22.22
N LYS A 367 -15.20 1.84 22.33
CA LYS A 367 -14.29 1.56 23.44
C LYS A 367 -12.86 1.72 22.94
N VAL A 368 -12.14 2.65 23.55
CA VAL A 368 -10.72 2.88 23.26
C VAL A 368 -9.88 2.54 24.47
N THR A 369 -8.92 1.65 24.31
CA THR A 369 -7.90 1.41 25.34
C THR A 369 -6.74 2.38 25.12
N PRO A 370 -6.29 3.13 26.15
CA PRO A 370 -5.15 4.02 26.02
C PRO A 370 -3.89 3.28 25.55
N TRP A 371 -3.09 3.94 24.71
CA TRP A 371 -1.83 3.39 24.19
C TRP A 371 -0.90 2.90 25.31
N THR A 372 -0.90 3.59 26.46
CA THR A 372 -0.01 3.35 27.61
C THR A 372 -0.35 2.13 28.47
N GLN A 373 -1.47 1.44 28.22
CA GLN A 373 -1.97 0.36 29.10
C GLN A 373 -1.65 -1.07 28.62
N GLN A 374 -0.84 -1.26 27.56
CA GLN A 374 -0.43 -2.59 27.10
C GLN A 374 0.97 -3.00 27.61
N THR A 375 1.09 -4.25 28.06
CA THR A 375 2.32 -4.87 28.58
C THR A 375 3.36 -5.22 27.52
N ASP A 376 3.02 -5.17 26.22
CA ASP A 376 3.95 -5.36 25.11
C ASP A 376 4.29 -4.01 24.49
N SER A 377 5.50 -3.48 24.75
CA SER A 377 5.94 -2.28 24.05
C SER A 377 6.07 -2.58 22.55
N LEU A 378 5.61 -1.66 21.70
CA LEU A 378 5.79 -1.75 20.24
C LEU A 378 7.26 -2.04 19.88
N LYS A 379 8.18 -1.51 20.68
CA LYS A 379 9.62 -1.77 20.63
C LYS A 379 9.97 -3.26 20.62
N SER A 380 9.35 -4.11 21.44
CA SER A 380 9.66 -5.55 21.47
C SER A 380 9.23 -6.29 20.19
N LYS A 381 8.28 -5.73 19.44
CA LYS A 381 7.77 -6.27 18.17
C LYS A 381 8.53 -5.72 16.95
N LEU A 382 9.10 -4.53 17.07
CA LEU A 382 9.88 -3.88 16.02
C LEU A 382 11.38 -4.24 16.08
N LEU A 383 11.93 -4.56 17.26
CA LEU A 383 13.32 -5.01 17.43
C LEU A 383 13.69 -6.21 16.53
N PRO A 384 12.86 -7.27 16.39
CA PRO A 384 13.15 -8.38 15.47
C PRO A 384 13.20 -7.99 13.98
N LEU A 385 12.58 -6.87 13.58
CA LEU A 385 12.70 -6.35 12.21
C LEU A 385 14.09 -5.78 11.94
N LEU A 386 14.80 -5.34 12.99
CA LEU A 386 16.20 -4.92 12.91
C LEU A 386 17.09 -6.13 12.67
N ASP A 387 16.96 -7.19 13.48
CA ASP A 387 17.80 -8.38 13.36
C ASP A 387 17.67 -9.06 11.98
N LYS A 388 16.49 -9.02 11.37
CA LYS A 388 16.25 -9.63 10.06
C LYS A 388 16.81 -8.81 8.89
N SER A 389 17.00 -7.50 9.05
CA SER A 389 17.48 -6.59 8.00
C SER A 389 18.95 -6.21 8.16
N THR A 390 19.49 -6.21 9.38
CA THR A 390 20.88 -5.79 9.63
C THR A 390 21.83 -6.93 10.05
N LEU A 391 21.33 -8.10 10.45
CA LEU A 391 22.18 -9.20 10.96
C LEU A 391 22.13 -10.50 10.14
N ASN A 392 21.11 -10.71 9.29
CA ASN A 392 20.94 -11.95 8.54
C ASN A 392 21.34 -11.88 7.06
N ASP A 393 21.53 -10.68 6.51
CA ASP A 393 22.31 -10.53 5.29
C ASP A 393 23.76 -10.38 5.73
N GLU A 394 24.58 -11.39 5.43
CA GLU A 394 26.02 -11.26 5.53
C GLU A 394 26.43 -10.10 4.61
N HIS A 395 26.54 -8.88 5.14
CA HIS A 395 27.42 -7.85 4.60
C HIS A 395 28.85 -8.39 4.75
N SER A 396 29.16 -9.43 3.97
CA SER A 396 30.44 -10.08 3.94
C SER A 396 31.47 -9.05 3.49
N VAL A 397 32.76 -9.39 3.63
CA VAL A 397 33.86 -8.59 3.07
C VAL A 397 33.64 -8.28 1.58
N ASP A 398 32.81 -9.06 0.89
CA ASP A 398 32.47 -8.88 -0.52
C ASP A 398 31.50 -7.71 -0.76
N PHE A 399 30.63 -7.34 0.19
CA PHE A 399 29.68 -6.23 0.05
C PHE A 399 30.38 -4.91 -0.31
N PHE A 400 31.31 -4.46 0.55
CA PHE A 400 32.04 -3.22 0.29
C PHE A 400 32.95 -3.34 -0.94
N SER A 401 33.43 -4.56 -1.24
CA SER A 401 34.26 -4.82 -2.43
C SER A 401 33.46 -4.70 -3.74
N GLU A 402 32.20 -5.13 -3.74
CA GLU A 402 31.28 -5.03 -4.88
C GLU A 402 30.91 -3.56 -5.15
N TYR A 403 30.50 -2.82 -4.12
CA TYR A 403 30.19 -1.39 -4.26
C TYR A 403 31.41 -0.54 -4.57
N ALA A 404 32.59 -0.91 -4.06
CA ALA A 404 33.86 -0.33 -4.47
C ALA A 404 34.10 -0.49 -5.98
N CYS A 405 33.80 -1.67 -6.54
CA CYS A 405 33.96 -1.92 -7.97
C CYS A 405 32.95 -1.15 -8.84
N LEU A 406 31.68 -1.09 -8.44
CA LEU A 406 30.63 -0.31 -9.13
C LEU A 406 30.91 1.20 -9.13
N SER A 407 31.67 1.67 -8.14
CA SER A 407 32.05 3.07 -7.99
C SER A 407 33.18 3.52 -8.94
N ARG A 408 33.76 2.62 -9.74
CA ARG A 408 34.85 2.92 -10.70
C ARG A 408 34.39 3.63 -11.97
N ALA A 409 33.14 3.40 -12.38
CA ALA A 409 32.66 3.73 -13.73
C ALA A 409 32.50 5.24 -13.96
#